data_AF-A0A0S7ZW99-F1
#
_entry.id   AF-A0A0S7ZW99-F1
#
_cell.length_a   1.000
_cell.length_b   1.000
_cell.length_c   1.000
_cell.angle_alpha   90.00
_cell.angle_beta   90.00
_cell.angle_gamma   90.00
#
_symmetry.space_group_name_H-M   'P 1'
#
loop_
_entity.id
_entity.type
_entity.pdbx_description
1 polymer ?
#
loop_
_entity_poly.entity_id
_entity_poly.type
_entity_poly.pdbx_seq_one_letter_code
_entity_poly.pdbx_strand_id
1 'polypeptide(L)'
;MQPRRVTFVLACLALSLLPQASTAQAMIGRPAVAAARANKELVSRFYTQAWGAGNLSVADEMFAPGYILHNGTQPPRAGPPQSAIVRKAHRRIPGLRMSQE
;
A
#
# COMPACT_ATOMS: atom_id res chain seq x y z
N MET A 1 -27.81 21.17 -64.65
CA MET A 1 -28.99 20.29 -64.42
C MET A 1 -28.45 18.92 -63.97
N GLN A 2 -28.51 18.61 -62.67
CA GLN A 2 -28.06 17.32 -62.14
C GLN A 2 -29.18 16.28 -62.20
N PRO A 3 -28.83 14.99 -62.26
CA PRO A 3 -29.59 13.98 -61.54
C PRO A 3 -28.72 13.13 -60.60
N ARG A 4 -29.24 12.93 -59.40
CA ARG A 4 -28.77 12.03 -58.34
C ARG A 4 -29.14 10.59 -58.68
N ARG A 5 -28.25 9.61 -58.42
CA ARG A 5 -28.62 8.25 -57.97
C ARG A 5 -27.57 7.70 -56.99
N VAL A 6 -28.09 7.05 -55.95
CA VAL A 6 -27.47 6.52 -54.74
C VAL A 6 -27.44 5.00 -54.86
N THR A 7 -26.29 4.34 -54.64
CA THR A 7 -26.16 2.92 -54.18
C THR A 7 -24.72 2.72 -53.64
N PHE A 8 -24.47 2.72 -52.32
CA PHE A 8 -24.38 1.57 -51.39
C PHE A 8 -23.23 0.56 -51.64
N VAL A 9 -22.35 0.48 -50.62
CA VAL A 9 -21.51 -0.67 -50.17
C VAL A 9 -20.22 -0.99 -50.93
N LEU A 10 -19.08 -0.79 -50.25
CA LEU A 10 -17.90 -1.69 -50.17
C LEU A 10 -16.87 -1.03 -49.22
N ALA A 11 -16.80 -1.42 -47.96
CA ALA A 11 -16.08 -2.60 -47.44
C ALA A 11 -14.67 -2.25 -46.91
N CYS A 12 -14.63 -1.79 -45.66
CA CYS A 12 -13.96 -2.47 -44.53
C CYS A 12 -12.50 -2.96 -44.57
N LEU A 13 -11.57 -2.48 -45.40
CA LEU A 13 -10.19 -3.03 -45.39
C LEU A 13 -9.07 -1.98 -45.40
N ALA A 14 -9.01 -1.14 -44.36
CA ALA A 14 -7.80 -0.33 -44.09
C ALA A 14 -7.67 0.13 -42.63
N LEU A 15 -8.06 -0.68 -41.64
CA LEU A 15 -7.91 -0.27 -40.24
C LEU A 15 -7.55 -1.44 -39.32
N SER A 16 -6.42 -2.10 -39.58
CA SER A 16 -5.93 -3.17 -38.73
C SER A 16 -4.41 -3.17 -38.67
N LEU A 17 -3.82 -2.16 -38.00
CA LEU A 17 -2.42 -2.19 -37.54
C LEU A 17 -2.10 -1.09 -36.51
N LEU A 18 -3.03 -0.82 -35.58
CA LEU A 18 -2.63 -0.22 -34.31
C LEU A 18 -2.39 -1.37 -33.33
N PRO A 19 -1.19 -1.52 -32.75
CA PRO A 19 -1.02 -2.39 -31.61
C PRO A 19 -1.86 -1.79 -30.49
N GLN A 20 -3.01 -2.39 -30.19
CA GLN A 20 -3.68 -2.18 -28.91
C GLN A 20 -2.88 -2.90 -27.83
N ALA A 21 -1.64 -2.45 -27.62
CA ALA A 21 -0.90 -2.76 -26.42
C ALA A 21 -1.67 -2.08 -25.29
N SER A 22 -2.33 -2.91 -24.49
CA SER A 22 -3.18 -2.54 -23.37
C SER A 22 -2.48 -1.53 -22.43
N THR A 23 -2.70 -0.24 -22.66
CA THR A 23 -2.34 0.83 -21.73
C THR A 23 -3.29 0.88 -20.54
N ALA A 24 -4.48 0.27 -20.67
CA ALA A 24 -5.47 0.20 -19.60
C ALA A 24 -5.04 -0.74 -18.45
N GLN A 25 -4.39 -1.88 -18.74
CA GLN A 25 -3.90 -2.77 -17.68
C GLN A 25 -2.78 -2.15 -16.81
N ALA A 26 -1.96 -1.26 -17.37
CA ALA A 26 -0.83 -0.65 -16.66
C ALA A 26 -1.25 0.33 -15.55
N MET A 27 -2.45 0.92 -15.65
CA MET A 27 -2.94 1.92 -14.69
C MET A 27 -3.59 1.31 -13.44
N ILE A 28 -4.11 0.08 -13.53
CA ILE A 28 -4.87 -0.57 -12.43
C ILE A 28 -3.94 -1.06 -11.29
N GLY A 29 -2.65 -1.30 -11.55
CA GLY A 29 -1.70 -1.77 -10.52
C GLY A 29 -0.80 -0.70 -9.89
N ARG A 30 -0.62 0.45 -10.55
CA ARG A 30 0.37 1.46 -10.17
C ARG A 30 0.09 2.13 -8.81
N PRO A 31 -1.16 2.47 -8.47
CA PRO A 31 -1.49 3.02 -7.15
C PRO A 31 -1.27 2.00 -6.02
N ALA A 32 -1.63 0.73 -6.26
CA ALA A 32 -1.46 -0.34 -5.28
C ALA A 32 0.03 -0.65 -5.00
N VAL A 33 0.88 -0.67 -6.03
CA VAL A 33 2.33 -0.86 -5.88
C VAL A 33 2.97 0.32 -5.13
N ALA A 34 2.58 1.56 -5.44
CA ALA A 34 3.07 2.73 -4.72
C ALA A 34 2.64 2.70 -3.24
N ALA A 35 1.37 2.39 -2.96
CA ALA A 35 0.87 2.23 -1.60
C ALA A 35 1.58 1.08 -0.85
N ALA A 36 1.82 -0.05 -1.51
CA ALA A 36 2.55 -1.16 -0.90
C ALA A 36 3.99 -0.77 -0.53
N ARG A 37 4.68 0.00 -1.37
CA ARG A 37 6.02 0.53 -1.06
C ARG A 37 5.98 1.47 0.14
N ALA A 38 5.06 2.43 0.15
CA ALA A 38 4.91 3.36 1.27
C ALA A 38 4.56 2.64 2.58
N ASN A 39 3.66 1.65 2.53
CA ASN A 39 3.30 0.85 3.69
C ASN A 39 4.50 0.05 4.23
N LYS A 40 5.31 -0.54 3.34
CA LYS A 40 6.55 -1.24 3.73
C LYS A 40 7.52 -0.29 4.44
N GLU A 41 7.68 0.93 3.92
CA GLU A 41 8.54 1.93 4.53
C GLU A 41 8.06 2.36 5.92
N LEU A 42 6.75 2.60 6.08
CA LEU A 42 6.15 2.89 7.39
C LEU A 42 6.38 1.77 8.40
N VAL A 43 6.13 0.52 8.00
CA VAL A 43 6.34 -0.64 8.87
C VAL A 43 7.82 -0.84 9.20
N SER A 44 8.71 -0.67 8.22
CA SER A 44 10.16 -0.73 8.43
C SER A 44 10.62 0.34 9.43
N ARG A 45 10.15 1.59 9.29
CA ARG A 45 10.42 2.68 10.24
C ARG A 45 9.95 2.32 11.64
N PHE A 46 8.75 1.74 11.78
CA PHE A 46 8.24 1.32 13.09
C PHE A 46 9.14 0.29 13.77
N TYR A 47 9.53 -0.77 13.06
CA TYR A 47 10.39 -1.81 13.64
C TYR A 47 11.81 -1.31 13.93
N THR A 48 12.41 -0.55 13.02
CA THR A 48 13.79 -0.07 13.19
C THR A 48 13.89 1.00 14.28
N GLN A 49 13.04 2.02 14.24
CA GLN A 49 13.14 3.18 15.13
C GLN A 49 12.46 2.94 16.47
N ALA A 50 11.21 2.46 16.48
CA ALA A 50 10.50 2.26 17.74
C ALA A 50 10.99 0.98 18.44
N TRP A 51 10.90 -0.17 17.78
CA TRP A 51 11.30 -1.43 18.41
C TRP A 51 12.81 -1.60 18.55
N GLY A 52 13.59 -1.26 17.53
CA GLY A 52 15.05 -1.41 17.53
C GLY A 52 15.79 -0.35 18.36
N ALA A 53 15.45 0.93 18.17
CA ALA A 53 16.14 2.04 18.82
C ALA A 53 15.42 2.61 20.05
N GLY A 54 14.20 2.16 20.35
CA GLY A 54 13.44 2.66 21.50
C GLY A 54 12.89 4.08 21.30
N ASN A 55 12.78 4.55 20.06
CA ASN A 55 12.28 5.89 19.76
C ASN A 55 10.75 5.95 19.99
N LEU A 56 10.36 6.49 21.13
CA LEU A 56 8.97 6.51 21.58
C LEU A 56 8.09 7.49 20.80
N SER A 57 8.65 8.56 20.22
CA SER A 57 7.85 9.49 19.42
C SER A 57 7.34 8.81 18.15
N VAL A 58 8.20 8.01 17.51
CA VAL A 58 7.82 7.23 16.33
C VAL A 58 6.73 6.21 16.66
N ALA A 59 6.76 5.60 17.84
CA ALA A 59 5.77 4.59 18.22
C ALA A 59 4.33 5.14 18.19
N ASP A 60 4.12 6.36 18.67
CA ASP A 60 2.79 6.97 18.77
C ASP A 60 2.30 7.58 17.44
N GLU A 61 3.19 7.83 16.47
CA GLU A 61 2.85 8.31 15.12
C GLU A 61 2.26 7.22 14.21
N MET A 62 2.60 5.94 14.44
CA MET A 62 2.34 4.88 13.47
C MET A 62 0.91 4.36 13.47
N PHE A 63 0.17 4.60 14.55
CA PHE A 63 -1.16 4.03 14.74
C PHE A 63 -2.21 5.12 14.82
N ALA A 64 -3.26 4.98 14.02
CA ALA A 64 -4.39 5.89 14.06
C ALA A 64 -5.08 5.87 15.45
N PRO A 65 -5.65 7.00 15.89
CA PRO A 65 -6.49 7.01 17.07
C PRO A 65 -7.59 5.93 16.98
N GLY A 66 -7.72 5.12 18.04
CA GLY A 66 -8.75 4.07 18.10
C GLY A 66 -8.47 2.83 17.25
N TYR A 67 -7.24 2.61 16.79
CA TYR A 67 -6.91 1.40 16.04
C TYR A 67 -7.28 0.12 16.81
N ILE A 68 -7.68 -0.91 16.07
CA ILE A 68 -8.06 -2.19 16.64
C ILE A 68 -6.85 -3.13 16.63
N LEU A 69 -6.48 -3.59 17.83
CA LEU A 69 -5.45 -4.59 18.03
C LEU A 69 -6.05 -5.98 17.84
N HIS A 70 -5.50 -6.73 16.90
CA HIS A 70 -5.69 -8.16 16.76
C HIS A 70 -4.46 -8.89 17.30
N ASN A 71 -4.66 -9.85 18.19
CA ASN A 71 -3.64 -10.84 18.51
C ASN A 71 -4.30 -12.23 18.48
N GLY A 72 -3.54 -13.28 18.17
CA GLY A 72 -4.11 -14.62 17.95
C GLY A 72 -4.71 -15.28 19.19
N THR A 73 -4.68 -14.63 20.34
CA THR A 73 -5.05 -15.22 21.64
C THR A 73 -6.17 -14.48 22.35
N GLN A 74 -6.57 -13.30 21.87
CA GLN A 74 -7.57 -12.45 22.51
C GLN A 74 -8.49 -11.85 21.44
N PRO A 75 -9.76 -11.57 21.77
CA PRO A 75 -10.65 -10.88 20.85
C PRO A 75 -10.10 -9.50 20.47
N PRO A 76 -10.49 -8.98 19.28
CA PRO A 76 -10.12 -7.64 18.85
C PRO A 76 -10.52 -6.59 19.89
N ARG A 77 -9.64 -5.62 20.13
CA ARG A 77 -9.88 -4.56 21.12
C ARG A 77 -9.23 -3.24 20.71
N ALA A 78 -9.61 -2.15 21.36
CA ALA A 78 -8.87 -0.89 21.25
C ALA A 78 -7.40 -1.11 21.63
N GLY A 79 -6.51 -0.67 20.75
CA GLY A 79 -5.08 -0.78 20.97
C GLY A 79 -4.56 0.26 21.97
N PRO A 80 -3.59 -0.09 22.82
CA PRO A 80 -2.97 0.86 23.74
C PRO A 80 -1.96 1.78 23.01
N PRO A 81 -1.51 2.87 23.65
CA PRO A 81 -0.39 3.66 23.14
C PRO A 81 0.85 2.79 22.94
N GLN A 82 1.42 2.79 21.74
CA GLN A 82 2.54 1.93 21.41
C GLN A 82 3.83 2.33 22.13
N SER A 83 4.03 3.62 22.41
CA SER A 83 5.16 4.08 23.21
C SER A 83 5.19 3.43 24.60
N ALA A 84 4.04 3.13 25.20
CA ALA A 84 3.97 2.42 26.49
C ALA A 84 4.46 0.98 26.37
N ILE A 85 4.10 0.27 25.30
CA ILE A 85 4.54 -1.10 25.03
C ILE A 85 6.05 -1.13 24.75
N VAL A 86 6.53 -0.30 23.82
CA VAL A 86 7.95 -0.23 23.43
C VAL A 86 8.83 0.08 24.64
N ARG A 87 8.44 1.08 25.44
CA ARG A 87 9.16 1.44 26.68
C ARG A 87 9.18 0.29 27.69
N LYS A 88 8.06 -0.44 27.84
CA LYS A 88 8.01 -1.63 28.71
C LYS A 88 8.93 -2.74 28.20
N ALA A 89 9.00 -2.94 26.89
CA ALA A 89 9.88 -3.94 26.28
C ALA A 89 11.36 -3.62 26.52
N HIS A 90 11.81 -2.40 26.21
CA HIS A 90 13.21 -1.97 26.41
C HIS A 90 13.64 -1.99 27.89
N ARG A 91 12.73 -1.77 28.82
CA ARG A 91 13.01 -1.95 30.26
C ARG A 91 13.19 -3.41 30.67
N ARG A 92 12.44 -4.33 30.06
CA ARG A 92 12.48 -5.76 30.38
C ARG A 92 13.61 -6.49 29.66
N ILE A 93 13.99 -6.00 28.49
CA ILE A 93 15.01 -6.59 27.62
C ILE A 93 16.02 -5.49 27.30
N PRO A 94 16.99 -5.25 28.21
CA PRO A 94 18.08 -4.33 27.93
C PRO A 94 18.84 -4.73 26.68
N GLY A 95 19.06 -3.79 25.77
CA GLY A 95 19.75 -4.07 24.50
C GLY A 95 18.90 -4.75 23.43
N LEU A 96 17.56 -4.73 23.55
CA LEU A 96 16.65 -5.20 22.50
C LEU A 96 17.01 -4.58 21.14
N ARG A 97 17.16 -5.42 20.11
CA ARG A 97 17.36 -5.04 18.71
C ARG A 97 16.48 -5.92 17.83
N MET A 98 16.04 -5.38 16.69
CA MET A 98 15.36 -6.17 15.67
C MET A 98 16.40 -6.78 14.73
N SER A 99 16.25 -8.06 14.38
CA SER A 99 17.04 -8.67 13.31
C SER A 99 16.59 -8.09 11.96
N GLN A 100 17.54 -7.80 11.08
CA GLN A 100 17.28 -7.51 9.68
C GLN A 100 17.63 -8.79 8.92
N GLU A 101 16.61 -9.60 8.63
CA GLU A 101 16.71 -10.72 7.68
C GLU A 101 16.15 -10.28 6.32
#